data_AF-A0A3N4GW77-F1
#
_entry.id   AF-A0A3N4GW77-F1
#
_cell.length_a   1.000
_cell.length_b   1.000
_cell.length_c   1.000
_cell.angle_alpha   90.00
_cell.angle_beta   90.00
_cell.angle_gamma   90.00
#
_symmetry.space_group_name_H-M   'P 1'
#
loop_
_entity.id
_entity.type
_entity.pdbx_description
1 polymer ?
#
loop_
_entity_poly.entity_id
_entity_poly.type
_entity_poly.pdbx_seq_one_letter_code
_entity_poly.pdbx_strand_id
1 'polypeptide(L)'
;MNNFIYFFGIFDYYGNFSLIRKINMKKSLFDIIGFKSKYSYEESLEFSTNRTLYQLFFRTYYEHLSRAGLELEEVFASCYNELFNEEYLAEGFSYNVSPAELKFYDKCKLIIPEMDSVLKQYDFYRKFKEIDPELLEIASKNPAYDELKSLQEKKNIYFNSKKVEFISDLLFRTDFFKSLEGESLYYHVSKGITRKAFTFEMDETRLDYLEENNIISYTREKEIYFNNPKLLRIYQLIKNYGYCDIIYFTKDLMVIVDKDIEEGNLKYDNYLFSKQEIDYISYIMDKKRFGNSLDIRNKYIHGSKAKVSDEEHKENYLELMIILLLYTYKINQELDFEERSNKL
;
A
#
# COMPACT_ATOMS: atom_id res chain seq x y z
N MET A 1 0.91 12.06 -12.14
CA MET A 1 0.93 11.46 -10.78
C MET A 1 -0.10 12.07 -9.81
N ASN A 2 -0.13 13.39 -9.60
CA ASN A 2 -0.94 14.05 -8.55
C ASN A 2 -2.43 13.67 -8.50
N ASN A 3 -3.08 13.44 -9.64
CA ASN A 3 -4.50 13.04 -9.68
C ASN A 3 -4.76 11.72 -8.93
N PHE A 4 -3.82 10.76 -8.98
CA PHE A 4 -3.97 9.47 -8.29
C PHE A 4 -3.86 9.58 -6.77
N ILE A 5 -3.26 10.66 -6.27
CA ILE A 5 -3.15 10.96 -4.84
C ILE A 5 -4.33 11.85 -4.42
N TYR A 6 -4.46 13.03 -5.01
CA TYR A 6 -5.37 14.07 -4.53
C TYR A 6 -6.82 13.92 -5.00
N PHE A 7 -7.05 13.34 -6.18
CA PHE A 7 -8.40 13.23 -6.74
C PHE A 7 -8.99 11.83 -6.53
N PHE A 8 -8.20 10.79 -6.82
CA PHE A 8 -8.67 9.41 -6.72
C PHE A 8 -8.39 8.76 -5.36
N GLY A 9 -7.42 9.23 -4.59
CA GLY A 9 -7.05 8.64 -3.29
C GLY A 9 -6.50 7.21 -3.39
N ILE A 10 -5.94 6.81 -4.54
CA ILE A 10 -5.29 5.50 -4.72
C ILE A 10 -4.10 5.35 -3.77
N PHE A 11 -3.43 6.45 -3.48
CA PHE A 11 -2.47 6.57 -2.39
C PHE A 11 -2.99 7.56 -1.37
N ASP A 12 -2.85 7.24 -0.08
CA ASP A 12 -3.19 8.18 0.98
C ASP A 12 -2.10 9.26 1.16
N TYR A 13 -2.34 10.20 2.07
CA TYR A 13 -1.40 11.30 2.35
C TYR A 13 0.00 10.84 2.79
N TYR A 14 0.10 9.64 3.38
CA TYR A 14 1.38 9.06 3.81
C TYR A 14 1.99 8.15 2.75
N GLY A 15 1.32 7.96 1.61
CA GLY A 15 1.80 7.11 0.52
C GLY A 15 1.44 5.64 0.65
N ASN A 16 0.53 5.28 1.56
CA ASN A 16 0.02 3.90 1.65
C ASN A 16 -0.93 3.61 0.49
N PHE A 17 -0.90 2.37 0.00
CA PHE A 17 -1.72 1.96 -1.14
C PHE A 17 -3.16 1.63 -0.72
N SER A 18 -4.12 2.45 -1.15
CA SER A 18 -5.50 2.40 -0.67
C SER A 18 -6.29 1.16 -1.08
N LEU A 19 -5.89 0.45 -2.13
CA LEU A 19 -6.56 -0.78 -2.59
C LEU A 19 -6.41 -1.94 -1.61
N ILE A 20 -5.32 -1.97 -0.84
CA ILE A 20 -5.04 -3.01 0.17
C ILE A 20 -5.52 -2.62 1.56
N ARG A 21 -6.20 -1.48 1.70
CA ARG A 21 -6.72 -0.99 2.98
C ARG A 21 -7.77 -1.95 3.54
N LYS A 22 -7.56 -2.35 4.79
CA LYS A 22 -8.50 -3.07 5.65
C LYS A 22 -9.29 -2.06 6.47
N ILE A 23 -10.60 -2.23 6.51
CA ILE A 23 -11.46 -1.54 7.47
C ILE A 23 -11.63 -2.51 8.65
N ASN A 24 -11.31 -2.07 9.87
CA ASN A 24 -11.33 -2.91 11.07
C ASN A 24 -12.75 -3.13 11.61
N MET A 25 -13.66 -3.56 10.75
CA MET A 25 -15.01 -3.96 11.10
C MET A 25 -15.04 -5.39 11.64
N LYS A 26 -16.13 -5.72 12.33
CA LYS A 26 -16.42 -7.10 12.74
C LYS A 26 -16.36 -8.00 11.51
N LYS A 27 -15.61 -9.12 11.60
CA LYS A 27 -15.56 -10.13 10.53
C LYS A 27 -16.97 -10.49 10.09
N SER A 28 -17.28 -10.32 8.81
CA SER A 28 -18.60 -10.64 8.28
C SER A 28 -18.83 -12.16 8.33
N LEU A 29 -20.09 -12.59 8.26
CA LEU A 29 -20.40 -14.02 8.12
C LEU A 29 -19.73 -14.62 6.86
N PHE A 30 -19.56 -13.83 5.80
CA PHE A 30 -18.83 -14.25 4.60
C PHE A 30 -17.35 -14.53 4.87
N ASP A 31 -16.69 -13.74 5.74
CA ASP A 31 -15.29 -13.97 6.13
C ASP A 31 -15.08 -15.25 6.95
N ILE A 32 -16.15 -15.71 7.62
CA ILE A 32 -16.17 -16.90 8.48
C ILE A 32 -16.52 -18.15 7.66
N ILE A 33 -17.43 -18.03 6.68
CA ILE A 33 -17.93 -19.15 5.87
C ILE A 33 -17.05 -19.41 4.63
N GLY A 34 -16.29 -18.41 4.17
CA GLY A 34 -15.33 -18.61 3.09
C GLY A 34 -14.26 -19.62 3.47
N PHE A 35 -14.09 -20.68 2.67
CA PHE A 35 -12.98 -21.63 2.78
C PHE A 35 -11.65 -20.89 2.56
N LYS A 36 -11.05 -20.36 3.62
CA LYS A 36 -9.71 -19.75 3.56
C LYS A 36 -8.66 -20.85 3.58
N SER A 37 -8.24 -21.31 2.40
CA SER A 37 -7.04 -22.16 2.34
C SER A 37 -5.83 -21.33 2.83
N LYS A 38 -4.86 -21.97 3.51
CA LYS A 38 -3.65 -21.32 4.01
C LYS A 38 -2.86 -20.55 2.93
N TYR A 39 -3.09 -20.89 1.65
CA TYR A 39 -2.44 -20.32 0.48
C TYR A 39 -3.37 -19.40 -0.32
N SER A 40 -4.47 -18.89 0.25
CA SER A 40 -5.34 -17.93 -0.44
C SER A 40 -4.97 -16.50 -0.04
N TYR A 41 -4.93 -15.60 -1.00
CA TYR A 41 -4.92 -14.17 -0.74
C TYR A 41 -6.20 -13.79 0.02
N GLU A 42 -6.09 -12.91 1.02
CA GLU A 42 -7.22 -12.53 1.86
C GLU A 42 -8.18 -11.62 1.09
N GLU A 43 -9.25 -12.21 0.54
CA GLU A 43 -10.36 -11.52 -0.10
C GLU A 43 -11.50 -11.34 0.91
N SER A 44 -11.44 -10.31 1.75
CA SER A 44 -12.60 -9.91 2.55
C SER A 44 -13.61 -9.15 1.69
N LEU A 45 -14.86 -9.04 2.15
CA LEU A 45 -15.88 -8.26 1.46
C LEU A 45 -15.43 -6.79 1.27
N GLU A 46 -14.74 -6.24 2.27
CA GLU A 46 -14.19 -4.89 2.26
C GLU A 46 -13.07 -4.75 1.23
N PHE A 47 -12.15 -5.71 1.16
CA PHE A 47 -11.10 -5.72 0.13
C PHE A 47 -11.73 -5.73 -1.26
N SER A 48 -12.68 -6.64 -1.51
CA SER A 48 -13.37 -6.74 -2.79
C SER A 48 -14.09 -5.44 -3.16
N THR A 49 -14.78 -4.82 -2.19
CA THR A 49 -15.47 -3.54 -2.39
C THR A 49 -14.50 -2.41 -2.71
N ASN A 50 -13.40 -2.27 -1.94
CA ASN A 50 -12.38 -1.25 -2.18
C ASN A 50 -11.72 -1.44 -3.55
N ARG A 51 -11.35 -2.68 -3.89
CA ARG A 51 -10.75 -3.03 -5.18
C ARG A 51 -11.67 -2.63 -6.33
N THR A 52 -12.95 -3.03 -6.29
CA THR A 52 -13.94 -2.65 -7.32
C THR A 52 -14.08 -1.13 -7.45
N LEU A 53 -14.14 -0.40 -6.33
CA LEU A 53 -14.26 1.06 -6.35
C LEU A 53 -13.07 1.73 -7.04
N TYR A 54 -11.84 1.38 -6.62
CA TYR A 54 -10.64 1.97 -7.22
C TYR A 54 -10.43 1.55 -8.66
N GLN A 55 -10.83 0.34 -9.05
CA GLN A 55 -10.83 -0.10 -10.44
C GLN A 55 -11.80 0.71 -11.28
N LEU A 56 -12.99 1.00 -10.77
CA LEU A 56 -13.95 1.86 -11.46
C LEU A 56 -13.40 3.28 -11.64
N PHE A 57 -12.77 3.85 -10.61
CA PHE A 57 -12.12 5.17 -10.71
C PHE A 57 -11.01 5.16 -11.75
N PHE A 58 -10.13 4.15 -11.71
CA PHE A 58 -9.02 4.01 -12.64
C PHE A 58 -9.50 3.83 -14.08
N ARG A 59 -10.49 2.94 -14.31
CA ARG A 59 -11.12 2.71 -15.62
C ARG A 59 -11.78 3.97 -16.15
N THR A 60 -12.50 4.71 -15.30
CA THR A 60 -13.15 5.96 -15.67
C THR A 60 -12.13 7.02 -16.08
N TYR A 61 -11.02 7.13 -15.34
CA TYR A 61 -9.95 8.05 -15.66
C TYR A 61 -9.22 7.68 -16.96
N TYR A 62 -8.90 6.39 -17.14
CA TYR A 62 -8.33 5.86 -18.37
C TYR A 62 -9.20 6.21 -19.58
N GLU A 63 -10.51 5.96 -19.50
CA GLU A 63 -11.43 6.28 -20.59
C GLU A 63 -11.59 7.80 -20.80
N HIS A 64 -11.52 8.60 -19.73
CA HIS A 64 -11.56 10.05 -19.83
C HIS A 64 -10.35 10.59 -20.59
N LEU A 65 -9.14 10.14 -20.24
CA LEU A 65 -7.91 10.53 -20.94
C LEU A 65 -7.93 10.08 -22.40
N SER A 66 -8.33 8.84 -22.67
CA SER A 66 -8.40 8.30 -24.03
C SER A 66 -9.38 9.11 -24.91
N ARG A 67 -10.52 9.56 -24.36
CA ARG A 67 -11.45 10.47 -25.06
C ARG A 67 -10.85 11.86 -25.32
N ALA A 68 -9.90 12.29 -24.50
CA ALA A 68 -9.14 13.53 -24.70
C ALA A 68 -7.93 13.35 -25.63
N GLY A 69 -7.71 12.14 -26.19
CA GLY A 69 -6.57 11.83 -27.04
C GLY A 69 -5.25 11.62 -26.28
N LEU A 70 -5.32 11.36 -24.97
CA LEU A 70 -4.16 11.08 -24.12
C LEU A 70 -4.15 9.61 -23.72
N GLU A 71 -3.06 8.91 -23.99
CA GLU A 71 -2.88 7.52 -23.58
C GLU A 71 -2.23 7.47 -22.18
N LEU A 72 -2.86 6.78 -21.24
CA LEU A 72 -2.37 6.75 -19.85
C LEU A 72 -0.98 6.08 -19.71
N GLU A 73 -0.64 5.15 -20.59
CA GLU A 73 0.68 4.51 -20.61
C GLU A 73 1.78 5.51 -21.00
N GLU A 74 1.50 6.47 -21.88
CA GLU A 74 2.43 7.56 -22.21
C GLU A 74 2.70 8.47 -21.01
N VAL A 75 1.69 8.70 -20.16
CA VAL A 75 1.85 9.47 -18.91
C VAL A 75 2.77 8.75 -17.93
N PHE A 76 2.74 7.42 -17.89
CA PHE A 76 3.70 6.66 -17.09
C PHE A 76 5.08 6.66 -17.74
N ALA A 77 5.16 6.54 -19.06
CA ALA A 77 6.43 6.60 -19.78
C ALA A 77 7.16 7.93 -19.59
N SER A 78 6.46 9.06 -19.62
CA SER A 78 7.08 10.38 -19.36
C SER A 78 7.63 10.52 -17.94
N CYS A 79 7.13 9.73 -16.97
CA CYS A 79 7.74 9.70 -15.65
C CYS A 79 9.17 9.14 -15.71
N TYR A 80 9.37 8.03 -16.43
CA TYR A 80 10.68 7.36 -16.54
C TYR A 80 11.61 8.06 -17.52
N ASN A 81 11.10 8.48 -18.68
CA ASN A 81 11.90 8.98 -19.79
C ASN A 81 12.34 10.44 -19.61
N GLU A 82 11.60 11.23 -18.82
CA GLU A 82 11.79 12.67 -18.70
C GLU A 82 11.84 13.10 -17.23
N LEU A 83 10.72 12.94 -16.52
CA LEU A 83 10.52 13.54 -15.19
C LEU A 83 11.58 13.12 -14.17
N PHE A 84 11.95 11.84 -14.11
CA PHE A 84 12.93 11.37 -13.12
C PHE A 84 14.31 12.00 -13.31
N ASN A 85 14.71 12.26 -14.55
CA ASN A 85 15.94 12.97 -14.82
C ASN A 85 15.79 14.46 -14.53
N GLU A 86 14.73 15.10 -15.05
CA GLU A 86 14.52 16.54 -14.93
C GLU A 86 14.36 17.02 -13.47
N GLU A 87 13.65 16.26 -12.63
CA GLU A 87 13.33 16.65 -11.26
C GLU A 87 14.35 16.12 -10.23
N TYR A 88 14.99 14.98 -10.49
CA TYR A 88 15.83 14.27 -9.50
C TYR A 88 17.24 13.94 -9.99
N LEU A 89 17.62 14.33 -11.21
CA LEU A 89 18.90 13.97 -11.86
C LEU A 89 19.15 12.46 -11.89
N ALA A 90 18.06 11.67 -11.91
CA ALA A 90 18.12 10.22 -11.98
C ALA A 90 18.17 9.76 -13.44
N GLU A 91 19.36 9.83 -14.04
CA GLU A 91 19.60 9.50 -15.45
C GLU A 91 19.45 8.00 -15.75
N GLY A 92 19.03 7.70 -16.99
CA GLY A 92 19.04 6.36 -17.57
C GLY A 92 17.78 5.52 -17.35
N PHE A 93 16.77 6.04 -16.64
CA PHE A 93 15.45 5.41 -16.63
C PHE A 93 14.81 5.48 -18.02
N SER A 94 14.10 4.42 -18.40
CA SER A 94 13.43 4.30 -19.68
C SER A 94 12.22 3.38 -19.63
N TYR A 95 11.22 3.69 -20.45
CA TYR A 95 10.00 2.91 -20.60
C TYR A 95 9.46 3.02 -22.03
N ASN A 96 9.22 1.87 -22.68
CA ASN A 96 8.64 1.83 -24.01
C ASN A 96 7.12 1.63 -23.96
N VAL A 97 6.38 2.53 -24.60
CA VAL A 97 4.92 2.49 -24.65
C VAL A 97 4.44 1.46 -25.69
N SER A 98 3.44 0.68 -25.31
CA SER A 98 2.69 -0.20 -26.22
C SER A 98 1.96 0.63 -27.30
N PRO A 99 2.13 0.35 -28.60
CA PRO A 99 1.46 1.11 -29.65
C PRO A 99 -0.07 1.17 -29.46
N ALA A 100 -0.64 2.38 -29.61
CA ALA A 100 -2.01 2.68 -29.23
C ALA A 100 -3.06 1.85 -30.01
N GLU A 101 -2.75 1.53 -31.27
CA GLU A 101 -3.58 0.77 -32.21
C GLU A 101 -3.68 -0.73 -31.91
N LEU A 102 -2.81 -1.25 -31.04
CA LEU A 102 -2.80 -2.67 -30.70
C LEU A 102 -4.03 -3.07 -29.88
N LYS A 103 -4.45 -4.32 -30.07
CA LYS A 103 -5.47 -4.92 -29.21
C LYS A 103 -4.93 -5.11 -27.80
N PHE A 104 -5.83 -5.09 -26.82
CA PHE A 104 -5.47 -5.26 -25.41
C PHE A 104 -4.72 -6.57 -25.11
N TYR A 105 -4.95 -7.63 -25.90
CA TYR A 105 -4.17 -8.86 -25.80
C TYR A 105 -2.67 -8.62 -26.02
N ASP A 106 -2.32 -7.87 -27.06
CA ASP A 106 -0.94 -7.56 -27.41
C ASP A 106 -0.37 -6.50 -26.48
N LYS A 107 -1.15 -5.48 -26.10
CA LYS A 107 -0.75 -4.52 -25.06
C LYS A 107 -0.37 -5.20 -23.75
N CYS A 108 -1.17 -6.19 -23.29
CA CYS A 108 -0.83 -6.99 -22.10
C CYS A 108 0.50 -7.73 -22.24
N LYS A 109 0.86 -8.22 -23.44
CA LYS A 109 2.13 -8.90 -23.66
C LYS A 109 3.32 -7.96 -23.67
N LEU A 110 3.13 -6.73 -24.13
CA LEU A 110 4.19 -5.72 -24.25
C LEU A 110 4.46 -5.01 -22.92
N ILE A 111 3.42 -4.68 -22.15
CA ILE A 111 3.58 -3.98 -20.87
C ILE A 111 4.33 -4.82 -19.81
N ILE A 112 4.17 -6.13 -19.82
CA ILE A 112 4.77 -7.03 -18.80
C ILE A 112 6.31 -6.97 -18.81
N PRO A 113 7.01 -7.17 -19.95
CA PRO A 113 8.46 -6.99 -20.02
C PRO A 113 8.94 -5.59 -19.60
N GLU A 114 8.20 -4.54 -19.94
CA GLU A 114 8.55 -3.17 -19.57
C GLU A 114 8.42 -2.93 -18.06
N MET A 115 7.39 -3.47 -17.43
CA MET A 115 7.25 -3.47 -15.96
C MET A 115 8.42 -4.20 -15.26
N ASP A 116 8.87 -5.33 -15.81
CA ASP A 116 10.05 -6.05 -15.32
C ASP A 116 11.33 -5.20 -15.50
N SER A 117 11.47 -4.54 -16.65
CA SER A 117 12.59 -3.64 -16.97
C SER A 117 12.68 -2.49 -15.97
N VAL A 118 11.56 -1.82 -15.69
CA VAL A 118 11.48 -0.72 -14.71
C VAL A 118 12.01 -1.12 -13.33
N LEU A 119 11.60 -2.28 -12.82
CA LEU A 119 12.07 -2.74 -11.50
C LEU A 119 13.55 -3.09 -11.50
N LYS A 120 14.06 -3.62 -12.63
CA LYS A 120 15.48 -3.92 -12.81
C LYS A 120 16.30 -2.63 -12.89
N GLN A 121 15.84 -1.63 -13.64
CA GLN A 121 16.44 -0.30 -13.73
C GLN A 121 16.50 0.36 -12.35
N TYR A 122 15.41 0.32 -11.58
CA TYR A 122 15.39 0.83 -10.21
C TYR A 122 16.40 0.11 -9.30
N ASP A 123 16.47 -1.22 -9.33
CA ASP A 123 17.46 -1.97 -8.54
C ASP A 123 18.91 -1.62 -8.93
N PHE A 124 19.14 -1.35 -10.22
CA PHE A 124 20.42 -0.89 -10.75
C PHE A 124 20.78 0.50 -10.23
N TYR A 125 19.87 1.46 -10.40
CA TYR A 125 20.02 2.82 -9.89
C TYR A 125 20.27 2.83 -8.37
N ARG A 126 19.55 2.00 -7.60
CA ARG A 126 19.77 1.89 -6.15
C ARG A 126 21.16 1.36 -5.80
N LYS A 127 21.76 0.48 -6.62
CA LYS A 127 23.11 -0.07 -6.38
C LYS A 127 24.22 0.90 -6.78
N PHE A 128 24.04 1.56 -7.92
CA PHE A 128 25.14 2.23 -8.62
C PHE A 128 24.95 3.74 -8.79
N LYS A 129 23.75 4.26 -8.48
CA LYS A 129 23.32 5.66 -8.71
C LYS A 129 23.32 6.09 -10.18
N GLU A 130 23.45 5.12 -11.08
CA GLU A 130 23.45 5.29 -12.52
C GLU A 130 22.87 4.02 -13.14
N ILE A 131 22.21 4.16 -14.29
CA ILE A 131 21.72 3.03 -15.08
C ILE A 131 22.58 2.95 -16.34
N ASP A 132 23.61 2.11 -16.30
CA ASP A 132 24.42 1.76 -17.47
C ASP A 132 23.65 0.73 -18.32
N PRO A 133 23.27 1.06 -19.57
CA PRO A 133 22.50 0.17 -20.44
C PRO A 133 23.22 -1.14 -20.76
N GLU A 134 24.55 -1.12 -20.93
CA GLU A 134 25.33 -2.31 -21.27
C GLU A 134 25.34 -3.29 -20.09
N LEU A 135 25.56 -2.78 -18.88
CA LEU A 135 25.50 -3.60 -17.67
C LEU A 135 24.07 -4.09 -17.37
N LEU A 136 23.06 -3.26 -17.66
CA LEU A 136 21.66 -3.63 -17.52
C LEU A 136 21.32 -4.81 -18.46
N GLU A 137 21.78 -4.81 -19.70
CA GLU A 137 21.55 -5.93 -20.64
C GLU A 137 22.21 -7.24 -20.17
N ILE A 138 23.42 -7.16 -19.62
CA ILE A 138 24.17 -8.34 -19.13
C ILE A 138 23.55 -8.92 -17.84
N ALA A 139 22.87 -8.09 -17.04
CA ALA A 139 22.21 -8.53 -15.82
C ALA A 139 21.07 -9.53 -16.13
N SER A 140 21.32 -10.82 -15.92
CA SER A 140 20.43 -11.90 -16.39
C SER A 140 19.19 -12.15 -15.52
N LYS A 141 19.13 -11.61 -14.30
CA LYS A 141 18.05 -11.90 -13.33
C LYS A 141 17.23 -10.65 -13.02
N ASN A 142 15.93 -10.73 -13.28
CA ASN A 142 14.97 -9.76 -12.74
C ASN A 142 14.86 -9.95 -11.22
N PRO A 143 14.99 -8.87 -10.42
CA PRO A 143 14.87 -8.97 -8.97
C PRO A 143 13.48 -9.46 -8.58
N ALA A 144 13.39 -10.32 -7.56
CA ALA A 144 12.09 -10.64 -6.99
C ALA A 144 11.52 -9.43 -6.25
N TYR A 145 10.19 -9.30 -6.18
CA TYR A 145 9.54 -8.16 -5.54
C TYR A 145 9.94 -7.99 -4.06
N ASP A 146 10.21 -9.11 -3.37
CA ASP A 146 10.68 -9.17 -1.97
C ASP A 146 12.20 -9.07 -1.80
N GLU A 147 12.94 -8.95 -2.90
CA GLU A 147 14.39 -8.67 -2.90
C GLU A 147 14.67 -7.17 -3.15
N LEU A 148 13.70 -6.40 -3.67
CA LEU A 148 13.84 -4.99 -4.01
C LEU A 148 13.95 -4.09 -2.77
N LYS A 149 15.16 -3.61 -2.50
CA LYS A 149 15.44 -2.65 -1.43
C LYS A 149 15.04 -1.22 -1.77
N SER A 150 14.61 -0.48 -0.76
CA SER A 150 14.42 0.97 -0.77
C SER A 150 15.76 1.68 -1.00
N LEU A 151 15.74 2.93 -1.45
CA LEU A 151 16.93 3.79 -1.37
C LEU A 151 17.21 4.17 0.09
N GLN A 152 16.22 4.04 0.98
CA GLN A 152 16.29 4.44 2.39
C GLN A 152 16.39 3.23 3.32
N GLU A 153 17.18 3.37 4.38
CA GLU A 153 17.31 2.31 5.40
C GLU A 153 16.07 2.17 6.30
N LYS A 154 15.25 3.21 6.38
CA LYS A 154 14.02 3.25 7.18
C LYS A 154 12.87 3.71 6.29
N LYS A 155 12.07 2.76 5.77
CA LYS A 155 10.97 3.09 4.85
C LYS A 155 9.59 2.74 5.38
N ASN A 156 9.37 1.48 5.77
CA ASN A 156 8.08 1.05 6.29
C ASN A 156 8.21 0.65 7.75
N ILE A 157 7.13 0.84 8.50
CA ILE A 157 7.01 0.39 9.88
C ILE A 157 5.87 -0.61 10.05
N TYR A 158 6.08 -1.56 10.95
CA TYR A 158 5.14 -2.62 11.30
C TYR A 158 5.06 -2.79 12.81
N PHE A 159 3.96 -3.37 13.29
CA PHE A 159 3.92 -3.91 14.65
C PHE A 159 4.98 -5.00 14.82
N ASN A 160 5.63 -4.96 15.97
CA ASN A 160 6.66 -5.91 16.38
C ASN A 160 6.31 -6.63 17.69
N SER A 161 5.18 -6.31 18.32
CA SER A 161 4.74 -6.97 19.54
C SER A 161 3.24 -7.33 19.51
N LYS A 162 2.88 -8.47 20.10
CA LYS A 162 1.46 -8.87 20.28
C LYS A 162 0.71 -7.92 21.20
N LYS A 163 1.43 -7.28 22.12
CA LYS A 163 0.90 -6.22 22.99
C LYS A 163 0.35 -5.07 22.16
N VAL A 164 1.13 -4.51 21.23
CA VAL A 164 0.68 -3.35 20.44
C VAL A 164 -0.39 -3.75 19.41
N GLU A 165 -0.34 -4.97 18.86
CA GLU A 165 -1.42 -5.50 18.02
C GLU A 165 -2.74 -5.53 18.80
N PHE A 166 -2.72 -6.00 20.06
CA PHE A 166 -3.89 -6.06 20.92
C PHE A 166 -4.40 -4.69 21.36
N ILE A 167 -3.50 -3.76 21.73
CA ILE A 167 -3.86 -2.36 22.01
C ILE A 167 -4.56 -1.74 20.79
N SER A 168 -4.02 -1.98 19.60
CA SER A 168 -4.61 -1.47 18.35
C SER A 168 -5.97 -2.09 18.06
N ASP A 169 -6.17 -3.38 18.38
CA ASP A 169 -7.49 -4.02 18.32
C ASP A 169 -8.50 -3.35 19.26
N LEU A 170 -8.12 -3.10 20.52
CA LEU A 170 -8.98 -2.40 21.50
C LEU A 170 -9.38 -1.01 21.01
N LEU A 171 -8.43 -0.26 20.44
CA LEU A 171 -8.67 1.12 20.03
C LEU A 171 -9.52 1.25 18.76
N PHE A 172 -9.27 0.41 17.75
CA PHE A 172 -9.74 0.67 16.38
C PHE A 172 -10.82 -0.27 15.88
N ARG A 173 -11.07 -1.41 16.54
CA ARG A 173 -12.21 -2.27 16.16
C ARG A 173 -13.50 -1.79 16.80
N THR A 174 -14.59 -1.98 16.07
CA THR A 174 -15.95 -1.56 16.47
C THR A 174 -16.67 -2.57 17.34
N ASP A 175 -16.15 -3.80 17.48
CA ASP A 175 -16.81 -4.90 18.18
C ASP A 175 -16.14 -5.29 19.51
N PHE A 176 -15.10 -4.56 19.93
CA PHE A 176 -14.43 -4.84 21.19
C PHE A 176 -15.23 -4.34 22.38
N PHE A 177 -15.70 -3.09 22.37
CA PHE A 177 -16.44 -2.53 23.49
C PHE A 177 -17.94 -2.69 23.28
N LYS A 178 -18.61 -3.42 24.17
CA LYS A 178 -20.04 -3.71 24.04
C LYS A 178 -20.90 -2.48 24.36
N SER A 179 -20.40 -1.60 25.21
CA SER A 179 -21.06 -0.35 25.60
C SER A 179 -21.04 0.72 24.49
N LEU A 180 -20.24 0.51 23.43
CA LEU A 180 -20.12 1.45 22.32
C LEU A 180 -20.92 0.93 21.12
N GLU A 181 -21.77 1.79 20.56
CA GLU A 181 -22.59 1.44 19.40
C GLU A 181 -21.89 1.81 18.10
N GLY A 182 -21.61 0.79 17.27
CA GLY A 182 -21.25 0.95 15.85
C GLY A 182 -19.83 1.48 15.57
N GLU A 183 -19.20 2.17 16.52
CA GLU A 183 -17.94 2.88 16.33
C GLU A 183 -16.84 2.43 17.30
N SER A 184 -15.59 2.71 16.91
CA SER A 184 -14.41 2.32 17.69
C SER A 184 -14.24 3.14 18.98
N LEU A 185 -13.50 2.61 19.96
CA LEU A 185 -13.12 3.37 21.15
C LEU A 185 -12.40 4.67 20.77
N TYR A 186 -11.51 4.62 19.77
CA TYR A 186 -10.81 5.79 19.26
C TYR A 186 -11.76 6.92 18.82
N TYR A 187 -12.83 6.56 18.11
CA TYR A 187 -13.85 7.52 17.69
C TYR A 187 -14.56 8.15 18.89
N HIS A 188 -15.03 7.33 19.83
CA HIS A 188 -15.78 7.81 20.99
C HIS A 188 -14.93 8.69 21.92
N VAL A 189 -13.68 8.33 22.18
CA VAL A 189 -12.74 9.17 22.94
C VAL A 189 -12.50 10.50 22.23
N SER A 190 -12.34 10.48 20.90
CA SER A 190 -12.17 11.71 20.11
C SER A 190 -13.41 12.63 20.11
N LYS A 191 -14.58 12.12 20.51
CA LYS A 191 -15.84 12.88 20.64
C LYS A 191 -16.14 13.32 22.08
N GLY A 192 -15.28 12.97 23.03
CA GLY A 192 -15.53 13.18 24.46
C GLY A 192 -16.43 12.07 25.00
N ILE A 193 -15.83 11.12 25.71
CA ILE A 193 -16.55 10.06 26.41
C ILE A 193 -16.02 9.93 27.84
N THR A 194 -16.89 9.60 28.77
CA THR A 194 -16.51 9.37 30.17
C THR A 194 -16.54 7.88 30.48
N ARG A 195 -15.79 7.47 31.51
CA ARG A 195 -15.77 6.08 31.99
C ARG A 195 -17.17 5.52 32.31
N LYS A 196 -18.11 6.38 32.73
CA LYS A 196 -19.50 5.99 33.07
C LYS A 196 -20.28 5.43 31.88
N ALA A 197 -19.85 5.69 30.65
CA ALA A 197 -20.47 5.14 29.45
C ALA A 197 -20.23 3.63 29.31
N PHE A 198 -19.25 3.06 30.02
CA PHE A 198 -18.88 1.66 29.95
C PHE A 198 -19.54 0.89 31.09
N THR A 199 -20.57 0.12 30.78
CA THR A 199 -21.45 -0.53 31.79
C THR A 199 -21.21 -2.02 31.93
N PHE A 200 -20.40 -2.62 31.06
CA PHE A 200 -20.03 -4.03 31.11
C PHE A 200 -18.66 -4.21 31.78
N GLU A 201 -18.54 -5.17 32.70
CA GLU A 201 -17.30 -5.48 33.44
C GLU A 201 -16.10 -5.71 32.50
N MET A 202 -16.30 -6.43 31.40
CA MET A 202 -15.25 -6.68 30.40
C MET A 202 -14.79 -5.40 29.68
N ASP A 203 -15.67 -4.41 29.54
CA ASP A 203 -15.29 -3.10 28.97
C ASP A 203 -14.43 -2.31 29.97
N GLU A 204 -14.78 -2.35 31.27
CA GLU A 204 -13.98 -1.72 32.32
C GLU A 204 -12.57 -2.33 32.41
N THR A 205 -12.47 -3.66 32.40
CA THR A 205 -11.15 -4.36 32.40
C THR A 205 -10.29 -3.95 31.21
N ARG A 206 -10.89 -3.71 30.05
CA ARG A 206 -10.16 -3.25 28.85
C ARG A 206 -9.70 -1.81 28.98
N LEU A 207 -10.50 -0.94 29.60
CA LEU A 207 -10.07 0.43 29.91
C LEU A 207 -8.93 0.44 30.92
N ASP A 208 -9.00 -0.39 31.95
CA ASP A 208 -7.92 -0.55 32.93
C ASP A 208 -6.63 -1.01 32.26
N TYR A 209 -6.71 -2.00 31.37
CA TYR A 209 -5.56 -2.44 30.58
C TYR A 209 -4.95 -1.31 29.74
N LEU A 210 -5.78 -0.45 29.13
CA LEU A 210 -5.29 0.70 28.35
C LEU A 210 -4.67 1.78 29.25
N GLU A 211 -5.22 2.02 30.44
CA GLU A 211 -4.67 2.96 31.43
C GLU A 211 -3.33 2.47 32.00
N GLU A 212 -3.26 1.20 32.41
CA GLU A 212 -2.04 0.55 32.91
C GLU A 212 -0.89 0.59 31.89
N ASN A 213 -1.24 0.54 30.60
CA ASN A 213 -0.28 0.64 29.50
C ASN A 213 -0.04 2.08 29.01
N ASN A 214 -0.48 3.09 29.78
CA ASN A 214 -0.28 4.51 29.51
C ASN A 214 -0.83 4.95 28.13
N ILE A 215 -1.87 4.28 27.63
CA ILE A 215 -2.52 4.61 26.36
C ILE A 215 -3.58 5.70 26.56
N ILE A 216 -4.37 5.56 27.62
CA ILE A 216 -5.41 6.52 28.00
C ILE A 216 -5.16 7.06 29.42
N SER A 217 -5.75 8.21 29.70
CA SER A 217 -5.87 8.77 31.04
C SER A 217 -7.16 9.56 31.16
N TYR A 218 -7.44 10.05 32.37
CA TYR A 218 -8.72 10.70 32.68
C TYR A 218 -8.53 12.16 33.08
N THR A 219 -9.41 13.03 32.61
CA THR A 219 -9.50 14.41 33.10
C THR A 219 -10.09 14.42 34.53
N ARG A 220 -10.10 15.60 35.16
CA ARG A 220 -10.78 15.79 36.46
C ARG A 220 -12.27 15.43 36.40
N GLU A 221 -12.89 15.68 35.27
CA GLU A 221 -14.30 15.37 34.99
C GLU A 221 -14.54 13.93 34.55
N LYS A 222 -13.50 13.08 34.61
CA LYS A 222 -13.52 11.65 34.22
C LYS A 222 -13.76 11.40 32.73
N GLU A 223 -13.50 12.40 31.89
CA GLU A 223 -13.41 12.20 30.44
C GLU A 223 -12.11 11.49 30.08
N ILE A 224 -12.18 10.57 29.12
CA ILE A 224 -11.03 9.80 28.63
C ILE A 224 -10.28 10.64 27.61
N TYR A 225 -8.95 10.66 27.67
CA TYR A 225 -8.09 11.22 26.62
C TYR A 225 -6.89 10.31 26.34
N PHE A 226 -6.32 10.46 25.14
CA PHE A 226 -5.13 9.70 24.72
C PHE A 226 -3.84 10.40 25.14
N ASN A 227 -2.91 9.65 25.72
CA ASN A 227 -1.64 10.19 26.19
C ASN A 227 -0.69 10.52 25.04
N ASN A 228 -0.78 9.79 23.92
CA ASN A 228 -0.01 10.07 22.70
C ASN A 228 -0.88 9.93 21.43
N PRO A 229 -1.71 10.92 21.10
CA PRO A 229 -2.61 10.85 19.94
C PRO A 229 -1.89 10.64 18.60
N LYS A 230 -0.66 11.18 18.46
CA LYS A 230 0.15 11.05 17.24
C LYS A 230 0.60 9.60 17.03
N LEU A 231 1.11 8.93 18.08
CA LEU A 231 1.47 7.51 18.01
C LEU A 231 0.26 6.63 17.69
N LEU A 232 -0.89 6.90 18.32
CA LEU A 232 -2.10 6.14 18.05
C LEU A 232 -2.59 6.31 16.61
N ARG A 233 -2.39 7.49 16.00
CA ARG A 233 -2.67 7.68 14.57
C ARG A 233 -1.77 6.80 13.69
N ILE A 234 -0.49 6.63 14.06
CA ILE A 234 0.43 5.72 13.37
C ILE A 234 -0.03 4.27 13.52
N TYR A 235 -0.39 3.85 14.74
CA TYR A 235 -0.95 2.51 14.97
C TYR A 235 -2.21 2.28 14.15
N GLN A 236 -3.06 3.29 14.00
CA GLN A 236 -4.25 3.19 13.15
C GLN A 236 -3.90 2.96 11.67
N LEU A 237 -2.86 3.63 11.16
CA LEU A 237 -2.38 3.40 9.79
C LEU A 237 -1.87 1.97 9.62
N ILE A 238 -0.99 1.52 10.52
CA ILE A 238 -0.48 0.12 10.52
C ILE A 238 -1.64 -0.87 10.63
N LYS A 239 -2.65 -0.59 11.44
CA LYS A 239 -3.81 -1.46 11.58
C LYS A 239 -4.65 -1.51 10.29
N ASN A 240 -4.81 -0.38 9.60
CA ASN A 240 -5.59 -0.28 8.38
C ASN A 240 -4.86 -0.90 7.17
N TYR A 241 -3.54 -0.77 7.05
CA TYR A 241 -2.81 -1.24 5.86
C TYR A 241 -1.94 -2.48 6.12
N GLY A 242 -1.67 -2.81 7.38
CA GLY A 242 -0.70 -3.81 7.79
C GLY A 242 0.74 -3.29 7.89
N TYR A 243 0.96 -2.03 7.49
CA TYR A 243 2.22 -1.30 7.54
C TYR A 243 1.92 0.21 7.55
N CYS A 244 2.95 1.03 7.72
CA CYS A 244 2.88 2.45 7.40
C CYS A 244 4.15 2.85 6.66
N ASP A 245 4.00 3.48 5.50
CA ASP A 245 5.09 4.18 4.82
C ASP A 245 5.42 5.47 5.60
N ILE A 246 6.70 5.70 5.88
CA ILE A 246 7.18 6.84 6.68
C ILE A 246 7.94 7.87 5.87
N ILE A 247 8.00 7.74 4.54
CA ILE A 247 8.81 8.62 3.67
C ILE A 247 8.41 10.10 3.74
N TYR A 248 7.15 10.38 4.12
CA TYR A 248 6.63 11.73 4.31
C TYR A 248 6.45 12.13 5.78
N PHE A 249 6.99 11.35 6.72
CA PHE A 249 6.91 11.70 8.13
C PHE A 249 7.78 12.91 8.44
N THR A 250 7.25 13.82 9.26
CA THR A 250 8.02 14.95 9.79
C THR A 250 9.03 14.47 10.83
N LYS A 251 10.06 15.28 11.12
CA LYS A 251 11.05 14.99 12.17
C LYS A 251 10.38 14.69 13.52
N ASP A 252 9.33 15.43 13.88
CA ASP A 252 8.55 15.20 15.10
C ASP A 252 7.89 13.82 15.14
N LEU A 253 7.35 13.34 14.01
CA LEU A 253 6.78 12.01 13.92
C LEU A 253 7.87 10.94 13.98
N MET A 254 9.02 11.18 13.34
CA MET A 254 10.16 10.26 13.39
C MET A 254 10.68 10.05 14.81
N VAL A 255 10.78 11.10 15.64
CA VAL A 255 11.15 10.97 17.06
C VAL A 255 10.19 10.05 17.82
N ILE A 256 8.88 10.12 17.53
CA ILE A 256 7.88 9.25 18.14
C ILE A 256 8.06 7.80 17.69
N VAL A 257 8.29 7.59 16.38
CA VAL A 257 8.50 6.25 15.81
C VAL A 257 9.78 5.60 16.35
N ASP A 258 10.89 6.33 16.33
CA ASP A 258 12.19 5.82 16.80
C ASP A 258 12.11 5.38 18.27
N LYS A 259 11.49 6.20 19.13
CA LYS A 259 11.25 5.83 20.53
C LYS A 259 10.43 4.55 20.67
N ASP A 260 9.36 4.40 19.89
CA ASP A 260 8.48 3.23 19.98
C ASP A 260 9.13 1.96 19.40
N ILE A 261 10.12 2.12 18.52
CA ILE A 261 10.99 1.04 18.04
C ILE A 261 11.99 0.63 19.11
N GLU A 262 12.60 1.59 19.83
CA GLU A 262 13.48 1.30 20.98
C GLU A 262 12.74 0.54 22.09
N GLU A 263 11.46 0.85 22.30
CA GLU A 263 10.57 0.12 23.22
C GLU A 263 10.14 -1.26 22.69
N GLY A 264 10.49 -1.61 21.45
CA GLY A 264 10.21 -2.90 20.82
C GLY A 264 8.77 -3.08 20.32
N ASN A 265 7.97 -2.01 20.30
CA ASN A 265 6.58 -2.05 19.82
C ASN A 265 6.50 -2.05 18.30
N LEU A 266 7.37 -1.29 17.64
CA LEU A 266 7.45 -1.19 16.18
C LEU A 266 8.78 -1.75 15.66
N LYS A 267 8.85 -1.93 14.34
CA LYS A 267 10.10 -2.24 13.62
C LYS A 267 10.11 -1.61 12.24
N TYR A 268 11.31 -1.32 11.74
CA TYR A 268 11.55 -0.90 10.37
C TYR A 268 11.67 -2.08 9.40
N ASP A 269 11.38 -1.80 8.12
CA ASP A 269 12.01 -2.46 6.99
C ASP A 269 12.58 -1.42 6.00
N ASN A 270 13.31 -1.94 5.01
CA ASN A 270 13.94 -1.16 3.94
C ASN A 270 13.64 -1.72 2.55
N TYR A 271 12.40 -2.15 2.29
CA TYR A 271 12.00 -2.66 0.96
C TYR A 271 11.26 -1.59 0.15
N LEU A 272 11.41 -1.61 -1.18
CA LEU A 272 10.68 -0.69 -2.08
C LEU A 272 9.17 -0.85 -1.91
N PHE A 273 8.70 -2.09 -1.80
CA PHE A 273 7.31 -2.43 -1.55
C PHE A 273 7.17 -3.03 -0.16
N SER A 274 6.13 -2.62 0.56
CA SER A 274 5.73 -3.27 1.81
C SER A 274 5.33 -4.71 1.57
N LYS A 275 5.31 -5.53 2.63
CA LYS A 275 4.86 -6.92 2.52
C LYS A 275 3.46 -7.04 1.90
N GLN A 276 2.54 -6.14 2.26
CA GLN A 276 1.16 -6.16 1.77
C GLN A 276 1.05 -5.75 0.31
N GLU A 277 1.86 -4.79 -0.14
CA GLU A 277 1.97 -4.44 -1.56
C GLU A 277 2.56 -5.60 -2.36
N ILE A 278 3.60 -6.29 -1.86
CA ILE A 278 4.16 -7.47 -2.53
C ILE A 278 3.12 -8.59 -2.63
N ASP A 279 2.36 -8.84 -1.56
CA ASP A 279 1.30 -9.85 -1.58
C ASP A 279 0.22 -9.50 -2.63
N TYR A 280 -0.15 -8.22 -2.76
CA TYR A 280 -1.08 -7.77 -3.79
C TYR A 280 -0.50 -7.88 -5.21
N ILE A 281 0.76 -7.47 -5.41
CA ILE A 281 1.45 -7.62 -6.71
C ILE A 281 1.48 -9.10 -7.10
N SER A 282 1.86 -10.01 -6.19
CA SER A 282 1.82 -11.44 -6.46
C SER A 282 0.41 -11.93 -6.77
N TYR A 283 -0.61 -11.50 -6.00
CA TYR A 283 -2.00 -11.88 -6.27
C TYR A 283 -2.46 -11.51 -7.69
N ILE A 284 -2.07 -10.34 -8.21
CA ILE A 284 -2.41 -9.90 -9.57
C ILE A 284 -1.53 -10.60 -10.62
N MET A 285 -0.22 -10.59 -10.42
CA MET A 285 0.75 -10.94 -11.46
C MET A 285 0.95 -12.45 -11.60
N ASP A 286 1.09 -13.20 -10.50
CA ASP A 286 1.62 -14.57 -10.54
C ASP A 286 0.95 -15.54 -9.57
N LYS A 287 1.25 -16.83 -9.68
CA LYS A 287 0.75 -17.87 -8.78
C LYS A 287 1.79 -18.37 -7.77
N LYS A 288 2.83 -17.57 -7.47
CA LYS A 288 3.94 -18.01 -6.60
C LYS A 288 3.51 -18.10 -5.13
N ARG A 289 2.69 -17.14 -4.68
CA ARG A 289 2.28 -17.02 -3.27
C ARG A 289 0.86 -17.52 -2.98
N PHE A 290 -0.06 -17.30 -3.91
CA PHE A 290 -1.48 -17.54 -3.67
C PHE A 290 -2.12 -18.47 -4.72
N GLY A 291 -2.92 -19.43 -4.26
CA GLY A 291 -3.63 -20.38 -5.10
C GLY A 291 -4.78 -19.76 -5.88
N ASN A 292 -5.37 -18.67 -5.36
CA ASN A 292 -6.45 -17.88 -5.96
C ASN A 292 -5.96 -16.63 -6.71
N SER A 293 -4.66 -16.51 -7.02
CA SER A 293 -4.14 -15.39 -7.82
C SER A 293 -4.83 -15.26 -9.19
N LEU A 294 -4.94 -14.02 -9.67
CA LEU A 294 -5.35 -13.75 -11.05
C LEU A 294 -4.34 -14.24 -12.06
N ASP A 295 -3.06 -14.30 -11.67
CA ASP A 295 -1.98 -14.94 -12.43
C ASP A 295 -1.84 -14.34 -13.84
N ILE A 296 -2.06 -13.02 -13.96
CA ILE A 296 -2.17 -12.32 -15.25
C ILE A 296 -0.89 -12.51 -16.05
N ARG A 297 0.27 -12.29 -15.44
CA ARG A 297 1.57 -12.38 -16.10
C ARG A 297 1.77 -13.76 -16.73
N ASN A 298 1.63 -14.82 -15.93
CA ASN A 298 1.87 -16.18 -16.40
C ASN A 298 0.89 -16.57 -17.51
N LYS A 299 -0.35 -16.07 -17.46
CA LYS A 299 -1.35 -16.34 -18.50
C LYS A 299 -1.03 -15.71 -19.85
N TYR A 300 -0.43 -14.53 -19.88
CA TYR A 300 -0.02 -13.87 -21.13
C TYR A 300 1.34 -14.35 -21.64
N ILE A 301 2.30 -14.64 -20.75
CA ILE A 301 3.62 -15.17 -21.13
C ILE A 301 3.51 -16.61 -21.66
N HIS A 302 2.72 -17.47 -21.01
CA HIS A 302 2.60 -18.89 -21.40
C HIS A 302 1.43 -19.18 -22.35
N GLY A 303 0.78 -18.15 -22.89
CA GLY A 303 -0.21 -18.26 -23.97
C GLY A 303 -1.57 -18.85 -23.57
N SER A 304 -1.85 -19.06 -22.28
CA SER A 304 -3.09 -19.70 -21.82
C SER A 304 -4.34 -18.81 -21.91
N LYS A 305 -4.17 -17.50 -22.15
CA LYS A 305 -5.28 -16.52 -22.26
C LYS A 305 -5.72 -16.14 -23.67
N ALA A 306 -5.25 -16.79 -24.74
CA ALA A 306 -5.61 -16.41 -26.12
C ALA A 306 -7.11 -16.56 -26.51
N LYS A 307 -7.97 -17.07 -25.62
CA LYS A 307 -9.40 -17.35 -25.90
C LYS A 307 -10.39 -16.55 -25.06
N VAL A 308 -9.93 -15.59 -24.25
CA VAL A 308 -10.85 -14.74 -23.47
C VAL A 308 -11.38 -13.59 -24.32
N SER A 309 -12.39 -12.86 -23.82
CA SER A 309 -12.98 -11.74 -24.56
C SER A 309 -12.03 -10.53 -24.61
N ASP A 310 -12.21 -9.66 -25.60
CA ASP A 310 -11.48 -8.38 -25.68
C ASP A 310 -11.72 -7.50 -24.44
N GLU A 311 -12.91 -7.55 -23.84
CA GLU A 311 -13.19 -6.84 -22.58
C GLU A 311 -12.40 -7.44 -21.41
N GLU A 312 -12.27 -8.77 -21.32
CA GLU A 312 -11.42 -9.38 -20.31
C GLU A 312 -9.95 -9.02 -20.52
N HIS A 313 -9.50 -8.90 -21.78
CA HIS A 313 -8.16 -8.39 -22.08
C HIS A 313 -7.97 -6.95 -21.61
N LYS A 314 -8.96 -6.08 -21.85
CA LYS A 314 -8.96 -4.70 -21.37
C LYS A 314 -8.89 -4.63 -19.85
N GLU A 315 -9.71 -5.40 -19.13
CA GLU A 315 -9.67 -5.42 -17.67
C GLU A 315 -8.31 -5.91 -17.16
N ASN A 316 -7.72 -6.96 -17.73
CA ASN A 316 -6.36 -7.38 -17.35
C ASN A 316 -5.31 -6.30 -17.62
N TYR A 317 -5.42 -5.58 -18.73
CA TYR A 317 -4.52 -4.47 -19.04
C TYR A 317 -4.65 -3.34 -18.00
N LEU A 318 -5.86 -3.02 -17.56
CA LEU A 318 -6.08 -2.05 -16.48
C LEU A 318 -5.51 -2.51 -15.14
N GLU A 319 -5.56 -3.80 -14.81
CA GLU A 319 -4.88 -4.34 -13.63
C GLU A 319 -3.36 -4.16 -13.72
N LEU A 320 -2.76 -4.45 -14.88
CA LEU A 320 -1.33 -4.26 -15.11
C LEU A 320 -0.95 -2.78 -14.99
N MET A 321 -1.77 -1.87 -15.52
CA MET A 321 -1.59 -0.43 -15.41
C MET A 321 -1.71 0.08 -13.96
N ILE A 322 -2.55 -0.53 -13.12
CA ILE A 322 -2.61 -0.21 -11.68
C ILE A 322 -1.32 -0.67 -10.97
N ILE A 323 -0.77 -1.82 -11.32
CA ILE A 323 0.52 -2.26 -10.78
C ILE A 323 1.66 -1.37 -11.26
N LEU A 324 1.65 -0.95 -12.54
CA LEU A 324 2.62 0.01 -13.06
C LEU A 324 2.50 1.38 -12.36
N LEU A 325 1.28 1.83 -12.05
CA LEU A 325 1.06 3.02 -11.22
C LEU A 325 1.71 2.85 -9.83
N LEU A 326 1.55 1.69 -9.18
CA LEU A 326 2.19 1.39 -7.91
C LEU A 326 3.73 1.45 -8.02
N TYR A 327 4.31 0.88 -9.07
CA TYR A 327 5.76 0.94 -9.31
C TYR A 327 6.23 2.38 -9.49
N THR A 328 5.58 3.10 -10.40
CA THR A 328 5.91 4.48 -10.75
C THR A 328 5.82 5.39 -9.53
N TYR A 329 4.76 5.23 -8.74
CA TYR A 329 4.59 6.02 -7.52
C TYR A 329 5.68 5.72 -6.49
N LYS A 330 5.95 4.44 -6.19
CA LYS A 330 6.95 4.08 -5.18
C LYS A 330 8.36 4.49 -5.58
N ILE A 331 8.71 4.39 -6.86
CA ILE A 331 10.02 4.85 -7.37
C ILE A 331 10.09 6.38 -7.28
N ASN A 332 9.08 7.10 -7.75
CA ASN A 332 9.05 8.56 -7.66
C ASN A 332 9.18 9.06 -6.22
N GLN A 333 8.49 8.43 -5.26
CA GLN A 333 8.59 8.77 -3.84
C GLN A 333 10.03 8.64 -3.30
N GLU A 334 10.74 7.59 -3.72
CA GLU A 334 12.11 7.32 -3.28
C GLU A 334 13.10 8.36 -3.83
N LEU A 335 12.96 8.71 -5.10
CA LEU A 335 13.78 9.72 -5.76
C LEU A 335 13.52 11.12 -5.18
N ASP A 336 12.25 11.50 -5.00
CA ASP A 336 11.87 12.78 -4.35
C ASP A 336 12.44 12.89 -2.93
N PHE A 337 12.39 11.82 -2.13
CA PHE A 337 12.93 11.83 -0.79
C PHE A 337 14.44 12.00 -0.76
N GLU A 338 15.16 11.29 -1.63
CA GLU A 338 16.61 11.40 -1.75
C GLU A 338 17.01 12.83 -2.15
N GLU A 339 16.34 13.41 -3.14
CA GLU A 339 16.59 14.78 -3.60
C GLU A 339 16.32 15.83 -2.52
N ARG A 340 15.21 15.69 -1.78
CA ARG A 340 14.92 16.57 -0.62
C ARG A 340 15.95 16.41 0.50
N SER A 341 16.49 15.22 0.69
CA SER A 341 17.48 14.93 1.74
C SER A 341 18.86 15.46 1.38
N ASN A 342 19.24 15.48 0.10
CA ASN A 342 20.52 16.03 -0.38
C ASN A 342 20.58 17.56 -0.33
N LYS A 343 19.42 18.24 -0.28
CA LYS A 343 19.32 19.72 -0.19
C LYS A 343 19.34 20.26 1.25
N LEU A 344 19.30 19.39 2.26
CA LEU A 344 19.32 19.71 3.70
C LEU A 344 20.71 19.52 4.29
#